data_AF-A0A4R8ZYR7-F1
#
_entry.id   AF-A0A4R8ZYR7-F1
#
_cell.length_a   1.000
_cell.length_b   1.000
_cell.length_c   1.000
_cell.angle_alpha   90.00
_cell.angle_beta   90.00
_cell.angle_gamma   90.00
#
_symmetry.space_group_name_H-M   'P 1'
#
loop_
_entity.id
_entity.type
_entity.pdbx_description
1 polymer ?
#
loop_
_entity_poly.entity_id
_entity_poly.type
_entity_poly.pdbx_seq_one_letter_code
_entity_poly.pdbx_strand_id
1 'polypeptide(L)'
;MSETELADLAARDPAVTALTTVLDPARRLEALGYESRVTRIRYKPGSSIVAALTTESATGATHTRWIAAYSDPAKVAKTLSRAGRAGFDAHMVRGLTGVVTGETAADRLLCTPLARIRECAPELFAQASVLRHNPHRRVVLRSVLAGEAVVLKVQATSRSRPGVDPDSVGRRRAYDSLELAGIPVLRPMALGGLNGLGGLGGLGGLGGVETLPWWGDGDLATIPLLDAAGRAGRDLARLHEVNLGAARLPSATDGAEDSAEDGAEDRAAVRSIGSILPAARDRAAAVVARLRHAATQRKRRLTIVHGDFSPDQVLVGGGEIRLIDFDRSTLDSPERDLGCFLASAELLGRPELGHALLDGYAAAGGTADERELHRFTATAFLQRSVDPFRTLSPHWARQTWQALECAESEAAQC
;
A
#
# COMPACT_ATOMS: atom_id res chain seq x y z
N MET A 1 18.48 5.57 -10.70
CA MET A 1 17.98 5.98 -12.02
C MET A 1 19.11 6.70 -12.71
N SER A 2 19.43 6.28 -13.93
CA SER A 2 20.47 6.93 -14.74
C SER A 2 19.97 8.29 -15.27
N GLU A 3 20.91 9.16 -15.65
CA GLU A 3 20.58 10.44 -16.28
C GLU A 3 19.80 10.26 -17.59
N THR A 4 20.17 9.25 -18.39
CA THR A 4 19.49 8.91 -19.65
C THR A 4 18.04 8.47 -19.43
N GLU A 5 17.78 7.60 -18.46
CA GLU A 5 16.41 7.16 -18.10
C GLU A 5 15.55 8.34 -17.66
N LEU A 6 16.13 9.24 -16.88
CA LEU A 6 15.43 10.43 -16.40
C LEU A 6 15.13 11.40 -17.54
N ALA A 7 16.10 11.65 -18.41
CA ALA A 7 15.95 12.53 -19.58
C ALA A 7 14.85 11.99 -20.52
N ASP A 8 14.85 10.69 -20.80
CA ASP A 8 13.81 10.04 -21.60
C ASP A 8 12.41 10.18 -20.96
N LEU A 9 12.29 9.88 -19.65
CA LEU A 9 11.02 10.00 -18.96
C LEU A 9 10.49 11.44 -18.97
N ALA A 10 11.36 12.43 -18.74
CA ALA A 10 10.99 13.84 -18.78
C ALA A 10 10.61 14.31 -20.19
N ALA A 11 11.33 13.86 -21.23
CA ALA A 11 11.02 14.18 -22.62
C ALA A 11 9.64 13.63 -23.04
N ARG A 12 9.24 12.48 -22.49
CA ARG A 12 7.92 11.86 -22.74
C ARG A 12 6.76 12.48 -21.98
N ASP A 13 7.01 13.19 -20.88
CA ASP A 13 5.98 13.89 -20.10
C ASP A 13 6.31 15.37 -19.88
N PRO A 14 6.33 16.19 -20.96
CA PRO A 14 6.68 17.60 -20.88
C PRO A 14 5.65 18.43 -20.09
N ALA A 15 4.45 17.89 -19.86
CA ALA A 15 3.42 18.56 -19.07
C ALA A 15 3.81 18.64 -17.57
N VAL A 16 4.63 17.71 -17.07
CA VAL A 16 5.15 17.72 -15.69
C VAL A 16 6.56 18.31 -15.70
N THR A 17 6.64 19.63 -15.82
CA THR A 17 7.87 20.39 -16.10
C THR A 17 9.03 20.17 -15.12
N ALA A 18 8.75 19.82 -13.85
CA ALA A 18 9.75 19.60 -12.82
C ALA A 18 9.94 18.11 -12.45
N LEU A 19 9.64 17.20 -13.39
CA LEU A 19 9.86 15.76 -13.19
C LEU A 19 11.32 15.44 -12.86
N THR A 20 12.27 16.05 -13.59
CA THR A 20 13.70 15.88 -13.33
C THR A 20 14.09 16.39 -11.96
N THR A 21 13.59 17.56 -11.55
CA THR A 21 13.83 18.08 -10.20
C THR A 21 13.33 17.15 -9.11
N VAL A 22 12.17 16.52 -9.27
CA VAL A 22 11.62 15.62 -8.24
C VAL A 22 12.42 14.32 -8.14
N LEU A 23 12.91 13.78 -9.26
CA LEU A 23 13.55 12.46 -9.27
C LEU A 23 15.07 12.51 -9.11
N ASP A 24 15.74 13.56 -9.56
CA ASP A 24 17.18 13.73 -9.42
C ASP A 24 17.58 14.23 -8.01
N PRO A 25 18.48 13.53 -7.29
CA PRO A 25 18.88 13.93 -5.95
C PRO A 25 19.62 15.27 -5.89
N ALA A 26 20.46 15.59 -6.87
CA ALA A 26 21.22 16.85 -6.90
C ALA A 26 20.29 18.03 -7.21
N ARG A 27 19.37 17.87 -8.17
CA ARG A 27 18.37 18.92 -8.47
C ARG A 27 17.38 19.11 -7.31
N ARG A 28 17.00 18.03 -6.61
CA ARG A 28 16.20 18.15 -5.38
C ARG A 28 16.95 18.91 -4.31
N LEU A 29 18.24 18.62 -4.09
CA LEU A 29 19.07 19.32 -3.11
C LEU A 29 19.14 20.80 -3.42
N GLU A 30 19.41 21.17 -4.68
CA GLU A 30 19.43 22.57 -5.13
C GLU A 30 18.07 23.26 -4.90
N ALA A 31 16.98 22.57 -5.25
CA ALA A 31 15.63 23.12 -5.15
C ALA A 31 15.12 23.26 -3.69
N LEU A 32 15.46 22.32 -2.81
CA LEU A 32 14.96 22.26 -1.44
C LEU A 32 15.93 22.85 -0.41
N GLY A 33 17.23 22.93 -0.73
CA GLY A 33 18.29 23.40 0.18
C GLY A 33 18.70 22.38 1.25
N TYR A 34 18.26 21.13 1.14
CA TYR A 34 18.63 20.04 2.06
C TYR A 34 18.65 18.69 1.35
N GLU A 35 19.48 17.77 1.87
CA GLU A 35 19.54 16.41 1.35
C GLU A 35 18.24 15.66 1.62
N SER A 36 17.78 14.90 0.63
CA SER A 36 16.54 14.16 0.76
C SER A 36 16.58 12.83 0.00
N ARG A 37 16.07 11.80 0.66
CA ARG A 37 15.85 10.48 0.07
C ARG A 37 14.38 10.29 -0.25
N VAL A 38 14.08 9.85 -1.45
CA VAL A 38 12.72 9.47 -1.85
C VAL A 38 12.38 8.11 -1.25
N THR A 39 11.22 8.01 -0.60
CA THR A 39 10.70 6.76 -0.05
C THR A 39 9.51 6.22 -0.84
N ARG A 40 8.72 7.10 -1.46
CA ARG A 40 7.59 6.71 -2.31
C ARG A 40 7.25 7.76 -3.36
N ILE A 41 7.06 7.35 -4.60
CA ILE A 41 6.61 8.15 -5.73
C ILE A 41 5.19 7.77 -6.11
N ARG A 42 4.37 8.78 -6.37
CA ARG A 42 3.11 8.68 -7.09
C ARG A 42 3.20 9.50 -8.36
N TYR A 43 3.33 8.81 -9.47
CA TYR A 43 3.37 9.39 -10.80
C TYR A 43 2.04 9.19 -11.53
N LYS A 44 1.52 10.26 -12.13
CA LYS A 44 0.35 10.27 -13.00
C LYS A 44 0.75 11.02 -14.27
N PRO A 45 1.04 10.30 -15.37
CA PRO A 45 1.49 10.90 -16.62
C PRO A 45 0.59 12.04 -17.08
N GLY A 46 1.18 13.14 -17.56
CA GLY A 46 0.48 14.33 -18.02
C GLY A 46 -0.15 15.19 -16.92
N SER A 47 -0.11 14.74 -15.66
CA SER A 47 -0.86 15.35 -14.55
C SER A 47 0.04 15.79 -13.40
N SER A 48 0.84 14.87 -12.86
CA SER A 48 1.59 15.14 -11.63
C SER A 48 2.59 14.06 -11.29
N ILE A 49 3.67 14.45 -10.63
CA ILE A 49 4.51 13.56 -9.84
C ILE A 49 4.56 14.05 -8.40
N VAL A 50 4.48 13.13 -7.44
CA VAL A 50 4.56 13.42 -6.01
C VAL A 50 5.49 12.42 -5.35
N ALA A 51 6.47 12.89 -4.60
CA ALA A 51 7.41 12.06 -3.87
C ALA A 51 7.32 12.35 -2.37
N ALA A 52 7.16 11.30 -1.58
CA ALA A 52 7.45 11.32 -0.15
C ALA A 52 8.97 11.26 0.05
N LEU A 53 9.46 12.04 1.00
CA LEU A 53 10.87 12.28 1.27
C LEU A 53 11.19 12.01 2.73
N THR A 54 12.37 11.47 3.01
CA THR A 54 13.01 11.52 4.32
C THR A 54 14.23 12.43 4.25
N THR A 55 14.44 13.23 5.30
CA THR A 55 15.61 14.08 5.50
C THR A 55 16.15 13.84 6.91
N GLU A 56 17.45 13.95 7.08
CA GLU A 56 18.09 13.90 8.39
C GLU A 56 18.44 15.33 8.84
N SER A 57 18.18 15.63 10.11
CA SER A 57 18.63 16.88 10.73
C SER A 57 20.10 16.78 11.11
N ALA A 58 20.72 17.92 11.40
CA ALA A 58 22.08 17.96 11.97
C ALA A 58 22.20 17.21 13.32
N THR A 59 21.07 16.97 14.01
CA THR A 59 21.01 16.20 15.26
C THR A 59 20.74 14.71 15.04
N GLY A 60 20.70 14.25 13.78
CA GLY A 60 20.40 12.85 13.42
C GLY A 60 18.91 12.50 13.45
N ALA A 61 18.01 13.46 13.68
CA ALA A 61 16.57 13.20 13.67
C ALA A 61 16.07 13.05 12.22
N THR A 62 15.35 11.97 11.94
CA THR A 62 14.72 11.78 10.62
C THR A 62 13.37 12.50 10.57
N HIS A 63 13.19 13.35 9.57
CA HIS A 63 11.91 14.01 9.28
C HIS A 63 11.33 13.52 7.96
N THR A 64 10.00 13.42 7.88
CA THR A 64 9.30 13.07 6.64
C THR A 64 8.61 14.29 6.03
N ARG A 65 8.84 14.49 4.74
CA ARG A 65 8.32 15.59 3.92
C ARG A 65 7.77 15.06 2.60
N TRP A 66 7.26 15.92 1.75
CA TRP A 66 6.92 15.57 0.37
C TRP A 66 7.18 16.73 -0.59
N ILE A 67 7.40 16.40 -1.86
CA ILE A 67 7.48 17.34 -2.97
C ILE A 67 6.54 16.89 -4.09
N ALA A 68 5.84 17.82 -4.71
CA ALA A 68 4.97 17.57 -5.86
C ALA A 68 5.27 18.53 -6.99
N ALA A 69 5.22 18.04 -8.23
CA ALA A 69 5.10 18.86 -9.42
C ALA A 69 3.75 18.57 -10.10
N TYR A 70 3.00 19.62 -10.42
CA TYR A 70 1.70 19.56 -11.06
C TYR A 70 1.73 20.23 -12.43
N SER A 71 1.10 19.61 -13.43
CA SER A 71 0.86 20.26 -14.72
C SER A 71 -0.26 21.31 -14.66
N ASP A 72 -1.16 21.18 -13.67
CA ASP A 72 -2.34 22.04 -13.49
C ASP A 72 -2.13 23.02 -12.32
N PRO A 73 -2.06 24.35 -12.58
CA PRO A 73 -1.94 25.37 -11.54
C PRO A 73 -3.08 25.35 -10.51
N ALA A 74 -4.27 24.90 -10.88
CA ALA A 74 -5.38 24.78 -9.93
C ALA A 74 -5.07 23.75 -8.83
N LYS A 75 -4.27 22.71 -9.12
CA LYS A 75 -3.82 21.75 -8.10
C LYS A 75 -2.83 22.39 -7.13
N VAL A 76 -1.94 23.28 -7.60
CA VAL A 76 -1.03 24.06 -6.74
C VAL A 76 -1.84 24.91 -5.77
N ALA A 77 -2.73 25.77 -6.29
CA ALA A 77 -3.56 26.65 -5.47
C ALA A 77 -4.40 25.87 -4.45
N LYS A 78 -4.99 24.74 -4.88
CA LYS A 78 -5.77 23.86 -4.00
C LYS A 78 -4.92 23.19 -2.93
N THR A 79 -3.65 22.89 -3.20
CA THR A 79 -2.72 22.32 -2.21
C THR A 79 -2.41 23.34 -1.13
N LEU A 80 -1.96 24.52 -1.52
CA LEU A 80 -1.61 25.61 -0.60
C LEU A 80 -2.83 26.06 0.22
N SER A 81 -3.99 26.26 -0.42
CA SER A 81 -5.23 26.64 0.27
C SER A 81 -5.70 25.60 1.28
N ARG A 82 -5.51 24.30 0.99
CA ARG A 82 -5.89 23.23 1.93
C ARG A 82 -4.93 23.16 3.11
N ALA A 83 -3.63 23.24 2.87
CA ALA A 83 -2.62 23.27 3.93
C ALA A 83 -2.82 24.48 4.84
N GLY A 84 -2.98 25.69 4.27
CA GLY A 84 -3.20 26.92 5.03
C GLY A 84 -4.48 26.88 5.88
N ARG A 85 -5.61 26.41 5.32
CA ARG A 85 -6.85 26.22 6.11
C ARG A 85 -6.71 25.17 7.20
N ALA A 86 -5.89 24.15 6.97
CA ALA A 86 -5.57 23.13 7.94
C ALA A 86 -4.44 23.55 8.89
N GLY A 87 -3.91 24.78 8.81
CA GLY A 87 -2.81 25.25 9.66
C GLY A 87 -1.54 24.39 9.55
N PHE A 88 -1.21 23.92 8.35
CA PHE A 88 0.04 23.20 8.05
C PHE A 88 0.87 23.98 7.03
N ASP A 89 2.19 23.80 7.07
CA ASP A 89 3.10 24.49 6.15
C ASP A 89 3.27 23.71 4.84
N ALA A 90 2.80 24.32 3.75
CA ALA A 90 3.18 23.97 2.39
C ALA A 90 3.41 25.25 1.60
N HIS A 91 4.46 25.24 0.79
CA HIS A 91 4.87 26.41 0.01
C HIS A 91 5.36 25.99 -1.38
N MET A 92 5.36 26.94 -2.29
CA MET A 92 5.95 26.74 -3.62
C MET A 92 7.46 26.72 -3.51
N VAL A 93 8.09 25.85 -4.29
CA VAL A 93 9.56 25.83 -4.38
C VAL A 93 10.02 27.03 -5.21
N ARG A 94 10.95 27.82 -4.65
CA ARG A 94 11.42 29.07 -5.30
C ARG A 94 12.04 28.75 -6.66
N GLY A 95 11.67 29.52 -7.68
CA GLY A 95 12.20 29.38 -9.03
C GLY A 95 11.58 28.25 -9.86
N LEU A 96 10.64 27.46 -9.29
CA LEU A 96 10.02 26.33 -9.98
C LEU A 96 8.50 26.50 -10.08
N THR A 97 8.01 26.72 -11.29
CA THR A 97 6.57 26.79 -11.57
C THR A 97 5.91 25.44 -11.38
N GLY A 98 4.77 25.41 -10.68
CA GLY A 98 4.00 24.17 -10.52
C GLY A 98 4.48 23.24 -9.40
N VAL A 99 5.54 23.61 -8.67
CA VAL A 99 6.17 22.77 -7.65
C VAL A 99 5.82 23.23 -6.24
N VAL A 100 5.35 22.30 -5.42
CA VAL A 100 4.97 22.53 -4.02
C VAL A 100 5.67 21.50 -3.13
N THR A 101 6.11 21.93 -1.96
CA THR A 101 6.69 21.07 -0.94
C THR A 101 6.09 21.40 0.43
N GLY A 102 6.20 20.48 1.38
CA GLY A 102 5.73 20.68 2.74
C GLY A 102 6.02 19.51 3.66
N GLU A 103 5.64 19.68 4.92
CA GLU A 103 5.63 18.58 5.89
C GLU A 103 4.58 17.52 5.52
N THR A 104 4.71 16.31 6.06
CA THR A 104 3.78 15.20 5.79
C THR A 104 2.32 15.58 6.06
N ALA A 105 2.08 16.38 7.11
CA ALA A 105 0.74 16.84 7.48
C ALA A 105 0.10 17.76 6.44
N ALA A 106 0.90 18.45 5.62
CA ALA A 106 0.43 19.33 4.57
C ALA A 106 0.10 18.60 3.26
N ASP A 107 0.22 17.26 3.19
CA ASP A 107 -0.18 16.48 2.02
C ASP A 107 -1.64 16.79 1.64
N ARG A 108 -1.86 17.17 0.38
CA ARG A 108 -3.14 17.72 -0.13
C ARG A 108 -4.37 16.86 0.15
N LEU A 109 -4.23 15.52 0.19
CA LEU A 109 -5.36 14.62 0.44
C LEU A 109 -5.38 14.05 1.86
N LEU A 110 -4.33 14.26 2.65
CA LEU A 110 -4.22 13.79 4.04
C LEU A 110 -4.34 14.93 5.06
N CYS A 111 -4.19 16.19 4.65
CA CYS A 111 -4.19 17.34 5.56
C CYS A 111 -5.50 17.49 6.35
N THR A 112 -6.64 17.20 5.74
CA THR A 112 -7.94 17.29 6.44
C THR A 112 -8.07 16.24 7.55
N PRO A 113 -7.89 14.93 7.31
CA PRO A 113 -7.95 13.96 8.40
C PRO A 113 -6.84 14.18 9.44
N LEU A 114 -5.65 14.62 9.04
CA LEU A 114 -4.56 14.93 9.98
C LEU A 114 -4.85 16.15 10.87
N ALA A 115 -5.44 17.22 10.32
CA ALA A 115 -5.89 18.37 11.11
C ALA A 115 -6.96 17.96 12.13
N ARG A 116 -7.89 17.07 11.74
CA ARG A 116 -8.90 16.55 12.67
C ARG A 116 -8.30 15.72 13.80
N ILE A 117 -7.27 14.91 13.53
CA ILE A 117 -6.54 14.20 14.60
C ILE A 117 -5.90 15.22 15.54
N ARG A 118 -5.25 16.27 15.00
CA ARG A 118 -4.66 17.34 15.83
C ARG A 118 -5.71 18.05 16.70
N GLU A 119 -6.91 18.28 16.17
CA GLU A 119 -8.02 18.92 16.90
C GLU A 119 -8.65 18.01 17.97
N CYS A 120 -8.97 16.76 17.62
CA CYS A 120 -9.67 15.83 18.52
C CYS A 120 -8.73 15.09 19.49
N ALA A 121 -7.45 14.97 19.14
CA ALA A 121 -6.44 14.20 19.85
C ALA A 121 -5.04 14.83 19.74
N PRO A 122 -4.84 16.04 20.30
CA PRO A 122 -3.60 16.79 20.13
C PRO A 122 -2.36 16.05 20.64
N GLU A 123 -2.47 15.30 21.74
CA GLU A 123 -1.37 14.51 22.29
C GLU A 123 -0.94 13.37 21.35
N LEU A 124 -1.90 12.72 20.69
CA LEU A 124 -1.63 11.68 19.69
C LEU A 124 -0.95 12.28 18.45
N PHE A 125 -1.38 13.46 18.04
CA PHE A 125 -0.76 14.15 16.90
C PHE A 125 0.66 14.62 17.22
N ALA A 126 0.88 15.22 18.40
CA ALA A 126 2.16 15.77 18.81
C ALA A 126 3.26 14.71 18.97
N GLN A 127 2.89 13.51 19.42
CA GLN A 127 3.81 12.38 19.59
C GLN A 127 3.95 11.50 18.33
N ALA A 128 3.26 11.86 17.25
CA ALA A 128 3.25 11.04 16.05
C ALA A 128 4.58 11.11 15.30
N SER A 129 5.12 9.94 14.94
CA SER A 129 6.19 9.80 13.96
C SER A 129 5.70 9.03 12.73
N VAL A 130 6.19 9.38 11.55
CA VAL A 130 5.76 8.74 10.31
C VAL A 130 6.48 7.40 10.13
N LEU A 131 5.71 6.31 10.02
CA LEU A 131 6.23 4.99 9.66
C LEU A 131 6.25 4.81 8.13
N ARG A 132 5.17 5.22 7.45
CA ARG A 132 5.03 5.07 6.00
C ARG A 132 4.19 6.19 5.42
N HIS A 133 4.67 6.85 4.37
CA HIS A 133 3.91 7.86 3.63
C HIS A 133 3.71 7.43 2.17
N ASN A 134 2.46 7.20 1.78
CA ASN A 134 2.05 7.00 0.40
C ASN A 134 1.31 8.26 -0.06
N PRO A 135 2.00 9.19 -0.76
CA PRO A 135 1.50 10.54 -0.96
C PRO A 135 0.16 10.56 -1.70
N HIS A 136 -0.74 11.43 -1.26
CA HIS A 136 -2.13 11.51 -1.71
C HIS A 136 -2.94 10.21 -1.55
N ARG A 137 -2.52 9.26 -0.73
CA ARG A 137 -3.27 8.01 -0.52
C ARG A 137 -3.41 7.67 0.95
N ARG A 138 -2.29 7.51 1.66
CA ARG A 138 -2.30 7.15 3.08
C ARG A 138 -1.02 7.54 3.78
N VAL A 139 -1.10 7.79 5.07
CA VAL A 139 0.05 7.83 5.97
C VAL A 139 -0.19 6.90 7.14
N VAL A 140 0.85 6.19 7.56
CA VAL A 140 0.87 5.35 8.76
C VAL A 140 1.79 6.04 9.76
N LEU A 141 1.27 6.31 10.95
CA LEU A 141 1.98 6.99 12.02
C LEU A 141 2.13 6.05 13.22
N ARG A 142 3.25 6.13 13.92
CA ARG A 142 3.39 5.60 15.28
C ARG A 142 3.10 6.75 16.24
N SER A 143 2.37 6.51 17.31
CA SER A 143 2.15 7.49 18.38
C SER A 143 2.03 6.78 19.73
N VAL A 144 1.68 7.50 20.77
CA VAL A 144 1.49 7.00 22.14
C VAL A 144 0.11 7.39 22.64
N LEU A 145 -0.67 6.42 23.11
CA LEU A 145 -1.99 6.60 23.71
C LEU A 145 -1.96 6.03 25.12
N ALA A 146 -2.22 6.88 26.14
CA ALA A 146 -2.25 6.45 27.54
C ALA A 146 -0.98 5.70 27.99
N GLY A 147 0.19 6.12 27.49
CA GLY A 147 1.49 5.48 27.78
C GLY A 147 1.85 4.30 26.87
N GLU A 148 0.90 3.79 26.09
CA GLU A 148 1.11 2.64 25.20
C GLU A 148 1.36 3.07 23.76
N ALA A 149 2.26 2.38 23.06
CA ALA A 149 2.50 2.66 21.65
C ALA A 149 1.31 2.20 20.78
N VAL A 150 0.92 3.06 19.83
CA VAL A 150 -0.18 2.80 18.88
C VAL A 150 0.21 3.16 17.46
N VAL A 151 -0.52 2.62 16.50
CA VAL A 151 -0.40 2.91 15.07
C VAL A 151 -1.66 3.63 14.60
N LEU A 152 -1.50 4.75 13.88
CA LEU A 152 -2.58 5.47 13.21
C LEU A 152 -2.45 5.30 11.70
N LYS A 153 -3.39 4.59 11.07
CA LYS A 153 -3.52 4.47 9.62
C LYS A 153 -4.51 5.54 9.13
N VAL A 154 -3.99 6.55 8.45
CA VAL A 154 -4.76 7.69 7.94
C VAL A 154 -4.86 7.60 6.42
N GLN A 155 -6.07 7.47 5.91
CA GLN A 155 -6.39 7.34 4.49
C GLN A 155 -6.90 8.68 3.94
N ALA A 156 -6.60 8.93 2.67
CA ALA A 156 -7.18 10.03 1.92
C ALA A 156 -8.69 9.82 1.76
N THR A 157 -9.50 10.70 2.36
CA THR A 157 -10.95 10.64 2.21
C THR A 157 -11.38 11.20 0.86
N SER A 158 -11.84 10.31 -0.03
CA SER A 158 -12.48 10.72 -1.28
C SER A 158 -13.88 11.26 -1.00
N ARG A 159 -14.03 12.55 -0.73
CA ARG A 159 -15.33 13.28 -0.66
C ARG A 159 -16.43 12.70 0.26
N SER A 160 -16.15 11.69 1.08
CA SER A 160 -17.10 11.19 2.07
C SER A 160 -17.33 12.25 3.14
N ARG A 161 -18.61 12.60 3.37
CA ARG A 161 -19.03 13.56 4.40
C ARG A 161 -18.47 13.14 5.77
N PRO A 162 -18.16 14.10 6.67
CA PRO A 162 -17.92 13.78 8.08
C PRO A 162 -19.16 13.09 8.66
N GLY A 163 -18.96 11.88 9.17
CA GLY A 163 -20.00 10.97 9.61
C GLY A 163 -19.40 9.57 9.63
N VAL A 164 -19.85 8.75 10.60
CA VAL A 164 -19.46 7.36 10.82
C VAL A 164 -19.18 6.66 9.49
N ASP A 165 -18.00 6.06 9.34
CA ASP A 165 -17.73 5.14 8.25
C ASP A 165 -18.88 4.10 8.24
N PRO A 166 -19.76 4.11 7.21
CA PRO A 166 -20.97 3.29 7.18
C PRO A 166 -20.67 1.80 7.38
N ASP A 167 -19.42 1.40 7.11
CA ASP A 167 -18.94 0.04 7.21
C ASP A 167 -18.08 -0.25 8.45
N SER A 168 -17.89 0.70 9.38
CA SER A 168 -17.11 0.44 10.59
C SER A 168 -17.69 -0.69 11.48
N VAL A 169 -19.00 -0.90 11.44
CA VAL A 169 -19.68 -2.03 12.11
C VAL A 169 -19.48 -3.33 11.33
N GLY A 170 -19.60 -3.31 10.01
CA GLY A 170 -19.35 -4.48 9.16
C GLY A 170 -17.91 -4.97 9.29
N ARG A 171 -16.96 -4.04 9.23
CA ARG A 171 -15.53 -4.29 9.45
C ARG A 171 -15.23 -4.84 10.85
N ARG A 172 -15.82 -4.29 11.92
CA ARG A 172 -15.68 -4.86 13.27
C ARG A 172 -16.18 -6.30 13.33
N ARG A 173 -17.38 -6.58 12.81
CA ARG A 173 -17.95 -7.94 12.75
C ARG A 173 -17.11 -8.91 11.92
N ALA A 174 -16.47 -8.42 10.86
CA ALA A 174 -15.52 -9.21 10.08
C ALA A 174 -14.30 -9.61 10.93
N TYR A 175 -13.66 -8.65 11.62
CA TYR A 175 -12.56 -8.95 12.55
C TYR A 175 -13.00 -9.89 13.69
N ASP A 176 -14.23 -9.73 14.19
CA ASP A 176 -14.82 -10.66 15.17
C ASP A 176 -14.90 -12.09 14.65
N SER A 177 -15.36 -12.23 13.41
CA SER A 177 -15.55 -13.55 12.80
C SER A 177 -14.21 -14.20 12.46
N LEU A 178 -13.20 -13.43 12.05
CA LEU A 178 -11.84 -13.91 11.80
C LEU A 178 -11.17 -14.40 13.10
N GLU A 179 -11.29 -13.65 14.19
CA GLU A 179 -10.71 -14.08 15.47
C GLU A 179 -11.44 -15.30 16.04
N LEU A 180 -12.77 -15.38 15.92
CA LEU A 180 -13.54 -16.57 16.30
C LEU A 180 -13.15 -17.81 15.48
N ALA A 181 -12.72 -17.61 14.23
CA ALA A 181 -12.15 -18.65 13.40
C ALA A 181 -10.67 -18.98 13.74
N GLY A 182 -10.11 -18.35 14.77
CA GLY A 182 -8.74 -18.56 15.23
C GLY A 182 -7.68 -17.93 14.33
N ILE A 183 -8.05 -16.98 13.48
CA ILE A 183 -7.09 -16.23 12.66
C ILE A 183 -6.43 -15.15 13.54
N PRO A 184 -5.08 -15.08 13.59
CA PRO A 184 -4.38 -14.16 14.48
C PRO A 184 -4.36 -12.74 13.91
N VAL A 185 -5.52 -12.07 13.88
CA VAL A 185 -5.67 -10.71 13.35
C VAL A 185 -5.21 -9.65 14.36
N LEU A 186 -4.60 -8.55 13.88
CA LEU A 186 -4.42 -7.36 14.70
C LEU A 186 -5.67 -6.47 14.63
N ARG A 187 -6.41 -6.38 15.73
CA ARG A 187 -7.68 -5.66 15.77
C ARG A 187 -7.49 -4.14 15.85
N PRO A 188 -8.29 -3.37 15.10
CA PRO A 188 -8.43 -1.93 15.33
C PRO A 188 -9.03 -1.64 16.71
N MET A 189 -8.50 -0.63 17.39
CA MET A 189 -8.96 -0.21 18.72
C MET A 189 -10.25 0.61 18.62
N ALA A 190 -11.23 0.31 19.47
CA ALA A 190 -12.41 1.17 19.65
C ALA A 190 -12.06 2.34 20.59
N LEU A 191 -11.81 3.52 20.03
CA LEU A 191 -11.43 4.72 20.81
C LEU A 191 -12.58 5.29 21.67
N GLY A 192 -13.81 4.80 21.47
CA GLY A 192 -14.99 5.22 22.23
C GLY A 192 -15.14 4.58 23.62
N GLY A 193 -14.27 3.64 24.01
CA GLY A 193 -14.39 2.86 25.26
C GLY A 193 -13.36 3.17 26.35
N LEU A 194 -12.42 4.09 26.13
CA LEU A 194 -11.42 4.46 27.14
C LEU A 194 -12.04 5.44 28.15
N ASN A 195 -12.76 4.89 29.13
CA ASN A 195 -13.32 5.62 30.26
C ASN A 195 -12.19 6.34 31.01
N GLY A 196 -12.11 7.67 30.84
CA GLY A 196 -11.07 8.53 31.44
C GLY A 196 -10.47 9.56 30.48
N LEU A 197 -10.62 9.37 29.15
CA LEU A 197 -10.11 10.27 28.12
C LEU A 197 -11.25 10.90 27.31
N GLY A 198 -12.09 11.70 27.98
CA GLY A 198 -13.35 12.29 27.49
C GLY A 198 -13.31 13.17 26.23
N GLY A 199 -12.22 13.17 25.45
CA GLY A 199 -12.08 13.83 24.15
C GLY A 199 -11.85 12.89 22.96
N LEU A 200 -11.45 11.62 23.17
CA LEU A 200 -11.04 10.71 22.09
C LEU A 200 -12.19 9.95 21.41
N GLY A 201 -13.41 10.03 21.95
CA GLY A 201 -14.63 9.52 21.29
C GLY A 201 -14.83 10.10 19.88
N GLY A 202 -14.23 11.25 19.58
CA GLY A 202 -14.21 11.86 18.25
C GLY A 202 -13.42 11.09 17.20
N LEU A 203 -12.34 10.37 17.56
CA LEU A 203 -11.53 9.60 16.62
C LEU A 203 -12.28 8.41 16.03
N GLY A 204 -13.14 7.76 16.82
CA GLY A 204 -13.99 6.64 16.38
C GLY A 204 -15.05 7.01 15.32
N GLY A 205 -15.22 8.30 15.03
CA GLY A 205 -16.05 8.84 13.96
C GLY A 205 -15.28 9.59 12.87
N LEU A 206 -13.94 9.65 12.94
CA LEU A 206 -13.11 10.25 11.89
C LEU A 206 -13.00 9.27 10.72
N GLY A 207 -13.92 9.38 9.76
CA GLY A 207 -13.82 8.64 8.51
C GLY A 207 -12.41 8.72 7.91
N GLY A 208 -11.82 7.56 7.62
CA GLY A 208 -10.47 7.43 7.08
C GLY A 208 -9.34 7.43 8.11
N VAL A 209 -9.60 7.35 9.41
CA VAL A 209 -8.57 7.12 10.45
C VAL A 209 -8.85 5.81 11.17
N GLU A 210 -7.83 4.98 11.28
CA GLU A 210 -7.86 3.72 12.01
C GLU A 210 -6.71 3.69 13.02
N THR A 211 -7.01 3.29 14.25
CA THR A 211 -6.01 3.10 15.30
C THR A 211 -5.85 1.63 15.59
N LEU A 212 -4.61 1.14 15.61
CA LEU A 212 -4.24 -0.22 15.99
C LEU A 212 -3.27 -0.17 17.17
N PRO A 213 -3.24 -1.21 18.02
CA PRO A 213 -2.16 -1.33 18.99
C PRO A 213 -0.82 -1.53 18.27
N TRP A 214 0.27 -1.04 18.84
CA TRP A 214 1.60 -1.46 18.40
C TRP A 214 1.80 -2.94 18.76
N TRP A 215 2.30 -3.74 17.82
CA TRP A 215 2.51 -5.16 18.05
C TRP A 215 3.75 -5.66 17.33
N GLY A 216 4.54 -6.48 18.03
CA GLY A 216 5.72 -7.15 17.51
C GLY A 216 6.92 -6.25 17.29
N ASP A 217 7.95 -6.86 16.71
CA ASP A 217 9.27 -6.27 16.48
C ASP A 217 9.46 -5.83 15.01
N GLY A 218 8.58 -6.31 14.12
CA GLY A 218 8.62 -6.02 12.69
C GLY A 218 7.66 -6.92 11.91
N ASP A 219 7.95 -7.08 10.62
CA ASP A 219 7.18 -7.91 9.68
C ASP A 219 8.11 -8.91 8.96
N LEU A 220 7.56 -9.87 8.22
CA LEU A 220 8.39 -10.86 7.50
C LEU A 220 9.21 -10.25 6.36
N ALA A 221 8.87 -9.06 5.85
CA ALA A 221 9.69 -8.39 4.84
C ALA A 221 10.98 -7.81 5.45
N THR A 222 10.95 -7.46 6.75
CA THR A 222 12.07 -6.88 7.49
C THR A 222 12.80 -7.89 8.38
N ILE A 223 12.08 -8.86 8.95
CA ILE A 223 12.57 -9.91 9.85
C ILE A 223 12.12 -11.28 9.28
N PRO A 224 12.88 -11.84 8.33
CA PRO A 224 12.45 -12.98 7.52
C PRO A 224 12.65 -14.31 8.26
N LEU A 225 11.70 -14.64 9.14
CA LEU A 225 11.69 -15.87 9.92
C LEU A 225 10.90 -16.97 9.20
N LEU A 226 11.58 -18.06 8.81
CA LEU A 226 10.95 -19.17 8.09
C LEU A 226 9.82 -19.83 8.89
N ASP A 227 10.02 -20.04 10.20
CA ASP A 227 8.99 -20.62 11.06
C ASP A 227 7.73 -19.76 11.13
N ALA A 228 7.89 -18.43 11.07
CA ALA A 228 6.78 -17.50 11.05
C ALA A 228 6.07 -17.47 9.68
N ALA A 229 6.82 -17.60 8.57
CA ALA A 229 6.22 -17.81 7.25
C ALA A 229 5.41 -19.12 7.19
N GLY A 230 5.93 -20.21 7.77
CA GLY A 230 5.19 -21.46 7.89
C GLY A 230 3.95 -21.37 8.81
N ARG A 231 4.01 -20.57 9.89
CA ARG A 231 2.81 -20.23 10.68
C ARG A 231 1.80 -19.46 9.84
N ALA A 232 2.25 -18.46 9.09
CA ALA A 232 1.39 -17.67 8.21
C ALA A 232 0.70 -18.54 7.15
N GLY A 233 1.41 -19.53 6.59
CA GLY A 233 0.81 -20.54 5.71
C GLY A 233 -0.31 -21.34 6.37
N ARG A 234 -0.11 -21.80 7.61
CA ARG A 234 -1.15 -22.51 8.37
C ARG A 234 -2.37 -21.63 8.65
N ASP A 235 -2.15 -20.38 9.05
CA ASP A 235 -3.24 -19.45 9.34
C ASP A 235 -3.98 -19.01 8.07
N LEU A 236 -3.29 -18.94 6.93
CA LEU A 236 -3.91 -18.71 5.63
C LEU A 236 -4.77 -19.90 5.18
N ALA A 237 -4.33 -21.14 5.42
CA ALA A 237 -5.15 -22.32 5.19
C ALA A 237 -6.45 -22.27 6.01
N ARG A 238 -6.35 -21.89 7.29
CA ARG A 238 -7.54 -21.67 8.14
C ARG A 238 -8.43 -20.57 7.60
N LEU A 239 -7.87 -19.45 7.15
CA LEU A 239 -8.63 -18.36 6.53
C LEU A 239 -9.44 -18.87 5.33
N HIS A 240 -8.82 -19.71 4.50
CA HIS A 240 -9.42 -20.32 3.31
C HIS A 240 -10.45 -21.43 3.61
N GLU A 241 -10.68 -21.75 4.89
CA GLU A 241 -11.73 -22.65 5.34
C GLU A 241 -12.87 -21.91 6.08
N VAL A 242 -12.66 -20.64 6.43
CA VAL A 242 -13.69 -19.84 7.09
C VAL A 242 -14.90 -19.75 6.18
N ASN A 243 -16.04 -20.19 6.68
CA ASN A 243 -17.33 -19.92 6.06
C ASN A 243 -18.01 -18.78 6.82
N LEU A 244 -17.85 -17.54 6.35
CA LEU A 244 -18.40 -16.37 7.04
C LEU A 244 -19.94 -16.28 6.98
N GLY A 245 -20.65 -17.19 6.28
CA GLY A 245 -22.10 -17.09 6.13
C GLY A 245 -22.53 -15.69 5.67
N ALA A 246 -23.53 -15.09 6.32
CA ALA A 246 -24.02 -13.74 6.00
C ALA A 246 -23.12 -12.58 6.52
N ALA A 247 -21.99 -12.86 7.18
CA ALA A 247 -21.06 -11.82 7.62
C ALA A 247 -20.33 -11.26 6.39
N ARG A 248 -20.80 -10.12 5.90
CA ARG A 248 -20.19 -9.40 4.78
C ARG A 248 -18.86 -8.81 5.22
N LEU A 249 -17.79 -9.20 4.55
CA LEU A 249 -16.55 -8.44 4.57
C LEU A 249 -16.79 -7.09 3.86
N PRO A 250 -16.07 -6.02 4.25
CA PRO A 250 -16.17 -4.67 3.67
C PRO A 250 -16.22 -4.59 2.13
N SER A 251 -15.57 -5.53 1.44
CA SER A 251 -15.51 -5.58 -0.03
C SER A 251 -16.21 -6.79 -0.65
N ALA A 252 -16.89 -7.62 0.15
CA ALA A 252 -17.76 -8.68 -0.33
C ALA A 252 -19.11 -8.08 -0.75
N THR A 253 -19.12 -7.34 -1.86
CA THR A 253 -20.36 -7.09 -2.59
C THR A 253 -20.87 -8.43 -3.12
N ASP A 254 -22.18 -8.67 -2.99
CA ASP A 254 -22.82 -9.88 -3.49
C ASP A 254 -22.40 -10.13 -4.94
N GLY A 255 -21.83 -11.30 -5.22
CA GLY A 255 -21.43 -11.67 -6.56
C GLY A 255 -22.64 -11.72 -7.49
N ALA A 256 -22.67 -10.84 -8.51
CA ALA A 256 -23.43 -11.02 -9.75
C ALA A 256 -23.19 -9.91 -10.80
N GLU A 257 -22.62 -8.76 -10.46
CA GLU A 257 -22.40 -7.62 -11.36
C GLU A 257 -21.01 -7.06 -11.02
N ASP A 258 -19.93 -7.14 -11.81
CA ASP A 258 -19.74 -6.66 -13.17
C ASP A 258 -18.60 -7.43 -13.86
N SER A 259 -18.88 -8.00 -15.03
CA SER A 259 -17.88 -8.52 -15.97
C SER A 259 -16.92 -7.44 -16.54
N ALA A 260 -17.10 -6.18 -16.12
CA ALA A 260 -16.24 -5.04 -16.46
C ALA A 260 -15.06 -4.81 -15.50
N GLU A 261 -15.17 -5.26 -14.23
CA GLU A 261 -14.10 -5.11 -13.23
C GLU A 261 -13.00 -6.18 -13.35
N ASP A 262 -13.31 -7.30 -14.00
CA ASP A 262 -12.36 -8.39 -14.26
C ASP A 262 -11.14 -7.88 -15.06
N GLY A 263 -10.00 -7.86 -14.38
CA GLY A 263 -8.71 -7.34 -14.85
C GLY A 263 -8.61 -5.82 -15.00
N ALA A 264 -9.40 -5.03 -14.28
CA ALA A 264 -9.17 -3.58 -14.18
C ALA A 264 -7.80 -3.24 -13.57
N GLU A 265 -7.39 -4.01 -12.55
CA GLU A 265 -6.06 -3.93 -11.94
C GLU A 265 -4.96 -4.28 -12.94
N ASP A 266 -5.13 -5.34 -13.74
CA ASP A 266 -4.18 -5.75 -14.77
C ASP A 266 -4.03 -4.69 -15.86
N ARG A 267 -5.16 -4.12 -16.33
CA ARG A 267 -5.15 -3.00 -17.28
C ARG A 267 -4.44 -1.79 -16.67
N ALA A 268 -4.60 -1.54 -15.37
CA ALA A 268 -3.90 -0.46 -14.67
C ALA A 268 -2.40 -0.74 -14.53
N ALA A 269 -2.00 -2.00 -14.33
CA ALA A 269 -0.60 -2.42 -14.30
C ALA A 269 0.05 -2.19 -15.67
N VAL A 270 -0.55 -2.67 -16.77
CA VAL A 270 -0.04 -2.45 -18.15
C VAL A 270 0.11 -0.96 -18.46
N ARG A 271 -0.89 -0.13 -18.12
CA ARG A 271 -0.80 1.33 -18.28
C ARG A 271 0.34 1.94 -17.46
N SER A 272 0.51 1.48 -16.22
CA SER A 272 1.57 1.98 -15.33
C SER A 272 2.95 1.61 -15.85
N ILE A 273 3.16 0.36 -16.25
CA ILE A 273 4.39 -0.15 -16.87
C ILE A 273 4.70 0.66 -18.13
N GLY A 274 3.74 0.73 -19.06
CA GLY A 274 3.92 1.45 -20.32
C GLY A 274 4.18 2.95 -20.16
N SER A 275 3.78 3.55 -19.03
CA SER A 275 4.05 4.96 -18.76
C SER A 275 5.49 5.25 -18.32
N ILE A 276 6.11 4.31 -17.60
CA ILE A 276 7.49 4.47 -17.11
C ILE A 276 8.49 3.82 -18.06
N LEU A 277 8.10 2.72 -18.70
CA LEU A 277 8.93 1.87 -19.54
C LEU A 277 8.13 1.42 -20.79
N PRO A 278 7.99 2.30 -21.82
CA PRO A 278 7.14 2.04 -22.98
C PRO A 278 7.44 0.75 -23.72
N ALA A 279 8.72 0.38 -23.82
CA ALA A 279 9.17 -0.86 -24.48
C ALA A 279 8.62 -2.15 -23.82
N ALA A 280 8.20 -2.09 -22.55
CA ALA A 280 7.63 -3.22 -21.82
C ALA A 280 6.10 -3.35 -21.99
N ARG A 281 5.44 -2.37 -22.63
CA ARG A 281 3.97 -2.31 -22.71
C ARG A 281 3.36 -3.53 -23.40
N ASP A 282 3.88 -3.90 -24.57
CA ASP A 282 3.30 -4.96 -25.39
C ASP A 282 3.52 -6.34 -24.76
N ARG A 283 4.70 -6.54 -24.16
CA ARG A 283 5.02 -7.73 -23.34
C ARG A 283 4.08 -7.85 -22.14
N ALA A 284 3.88 -6.77 -21.39
CA ALA A 284 2.92 -6.74 -20.28
C ALA A 284 1.48 -7.02 -20.74
N ALA A 285 1.06 -6.48 -21.88
CA ALA A 285 -0.27 -6.75 -22.45
C ALA A 285 -0.43 -8.21 -22.88
N ALA A 286 0.62 -8.83 -23.45
CA ALA A 286 0.63 -10.24 -23.82
C ALA A 286 0.49 -11.16 -22.60
N VAL A 287 1.16 -10.84 -21.49
CA VAL A 287 0.97 -11.55 -20.21
C VAL A 287 -0.50 -11.48 -19.78
N VAL A 288 -1.10 -10.30 -19.74
CA VAL A 288 -2.53 -10.14 -19.36
C VAL A 288 -3.46 -10.95 -20.27
N ALA A 289 -3.22 -10.94 -21.59
CA ALA A 289 -4.02 -11.72 -22.53
C ALA A 289 -3.93 -13.23 -22.24
N ARG A 290 -2.74 -13.74 -21.93
CA ARG A 290 -2.52 -15.15 -21.57
C ARG A 290 -3.20 -15.52 -20.26
N LEU A 291 -3.07 -14.70 -19.21
CA LEU A 291 -3.72 -14.92 -17.92
C LEU A 291 -5.25 -14.95 -18.04
N ARG A 292 -5.83 -14.03 -18.83
CA ARG A 292 -7.27 -14.02 -19.12
C ARG A 292 -7.72 -15.27 -19.84
N HIS A 293 -6.97 -15.72 -20.84
CA HIS A 293 -7.29 -16.95 -21.55
C HIS A 293 -7.32 -18.15 -20.60
N ALA A 294 -6.30 -18.30 -19.75
CA ALA A 294 -6.23 -19.37 -18.75
C ALA A 294 -7.41 -19.33 -17.76
N ALA A 295 -7.84 -18.14 -17.33
CA ALA A 295 -8.98 -17.98 -16.41
C ALA A 295 -10.32 -18.48 -16.99
N THR A 296 -10.55 -18.37 -18.30
CA THR A 296 -11.81 -18.83 -18.92
C THR A 296 -12.00 -20.34 -18.92
N GLN A 297 -10.93 -21.11 -18.69
CA GLN A 297 -10.93 -22.57 -18.85
C GLN A 297 -11.18 -23.33 -17.55
N ARG A 298 -11.32 -22.64 -16.40
CA ARG A 298 -11.31 -23.29 -15.08
C ARG A 298 -12.43 -22.80 -14.16
N LYS A 299 -12.99 -23.74 -13.39
CA LYS A 299 -13.89 -23.43 -12.28
C LYS A 299 -13.07 -23.00 -11.08
N ARG A 300 -13.39 -21.85 -10.50
CA ARG A 300 -12.72 -21.31 -9.31
C ARG A 300 -13.34 -21.91 -8.05
N ARG A 301 -12.50 -22.39 -7.13
CA ARG A 301 -12.91 -22.62 -5.73
C ARG A 301 -12.92 -21.26 -5.06
N LEU A 302 -14.10 -20.74 -4.74
CA LEU A 302 -14.21 -19.47 -4.04
C LEU A 302 -14.12 -19.69 -2.53
N THR A 303 -13.21 -18.96 -1.91
CA THR A 303 -13.04 -18.84 -0.47
C THR A 303 -12.80 -17.38 -0.11
N ILE A 304 -12.92 -17.06 1.17
CA ILE A 304 -12.39 -15.78 1.65
C ILE A 304 -10.89 -15.79 1.46
N VAL A 305 -10.40 -14.75 0.82
CA VAL A 305 -8.98 -14.42 0.71
C VAL A 305 -8.72 -13.11 1.42
N HIS A 306 -7.49 -12.91 1.88
CA HIS A 306 -6.96 -11.64 2.33
C HIS A 306 -6.89 -10.63 1.18
N GLY A 307 -6.46 -11.09 0.00
CA GLY A 307 -6.51 -10.36 -1.27
C GLY A 307 -5.35 -9.41 -1.58
N ASP A 308 -4.30 -9.40 -0.77
CA ASP A 308 -3.01 -8.70 -1.02
C ASP A 308 -1.95 -9.24 -0.04
N PHE A 309 -1.96 -10.57 0.15
CA PHE A 309 -1.14 -11.21 1.17
C PHE A 309 0.34 -11.19 0.78
N SER A 310 1.17 -10.49 1.55
CA SER A 310 2.61 -10.36 1.33
C SER A 310 3.38 -10.36 2.66
N PRO A 311 4.71 -10.59 2.65
CA PRO A 311 5.50 -10.64 3.88
C PRO A 311 5.35 -9.42 4.81
N ASP A 312 5.12 -8.21 4.27
CA ASP A 312 4.87 -7.01 5.09
C ASP A 312 3.49 -6.97 5.77
N GLN A 313 2.61 -7.93 5.48
CA GLN A 313 1.30 -8.09 6.14
C GLN A 313 1.32 -9.13 7.28
N VAL A 314 2.49 -9.74 7.53
CA VAL A 314 2.69 -10.70 8.62
C VAL A 314 3.64 -10.08 9.64
N LEU A 315 3.07 -9.54 10.72
CA LEU A 315 3.86 -9.05 11.84
C LEU A 315 4.44 -10.22 12.62
N VAL A 316 5.65 -10.05 13.16
CA VAL A 316 6.34 -11.05 14.00
C VAL A 316 6.73 -10.45 15.35
N GLY A 317 6.61 -11.25 16.42
CA GLY A 317 7.00 -10.82 17.76
C GLY A 317 6.73 -11.90 18.82
N GLY A 318 7.65 -12.06 19.76
CA GLY A 318 7.48 -13.01 20.88
C GLY A 318 7.25 -14.47 20.46
N GLY A 319 7.73 -14.87 19.28
CA GLY A 319 7.48 -16.20 18.69
C GLY A 319 6.11 -16.37 18.03
N GLU A 320 5.24 -15.38 18.11
CA GLU A 320 3.92 -15.35 17.47
C GLU A 320 3.93 -14.54 16.17
N ILE A 321 2.80 -14.59 15.45
CA ILE A 321 2.53 -13.69 14.32
C ILE A 321 1.19 -12.97 14.49
N ARG A 322 1.02 -11.84 13.81
CA ARG A 322 -0.30 -11.20 13.59
C ARG A 322 -0.46 -10.80 12.12
N LEU A 323 -1.65 -11.03 11.57
CA LEU A 323 -2.02 -10.64 10.21
C LEU A 323 -2.69 -9.26 10.21
N ILE A 324 -2.36 -8.43 9.22
CA ILE A 324 -2.84 -7.04 9.10
C ILE A 324 -3.30 -6.71 7.67
N ASP A 325 -4.04 -5.59 7.50
CA ASP A 325 -4.49 -5.03 6.20
C ASP A 325 -5.50 -5.90 5.42
N PHE A 326 -6.55 -6.39 6.10
CA PHE A 326 -7.68 -7.12 5.51
C PHE A 326 -8.63 -6.27 4.63
N ASP A 327 -8.25 -5.03 4.26
CA ASP A 327 -9.09 -4.09 3.51
C ASP A 327 -9.45 -4.60 2.10
N ARG A 328 -8.67 -5.53 1.54
CA ARG A 328 -8.89 -6.14 0.22
C ARG A 328 -9.49 -7.55 0.29
N SER A 329 -10.00 -7.95 1.46
CA SER A 329 -10.53 -9.29 1.66
C SER A 329 -11.85 -9.46 0.94
N THR A 330 -11.96 -10.52 0.14
CA THR A 330 -13.11 -10.82 -0.72
C THR A 330 -13.22 -12.32 -0.96
N LEU A 331 -14.21 -12.75 -1.73
CA LEU A 331 -14.31 -14.13 -2.21
C LEU A 331 -13.51 -14.30 -3.51
N ASP A 332 -12.47 -15.13 -3.46
CA ASP A 332 -11.59 -15.41 -4.59
C ASP A 332 -11.02 -16.84 -4.49
N SER A 333 -10.23 -17.24 -5.48
CA SER A 333 -9.40 -18.43 -5.44
C SER A 333 -8.32 -18.30 -4.35
N PRO A 334 -8.09 -19.32 -3.50
CA PRO A 334 -7.07 -19.28 -2.45
C PRO A 334 -5.66 -19.00 -2.99
N GLU A 335 -5.40 -19.41 -4.24
CA GLU A 335 -4.14 -19.19 -4.95
C GLU A 335 -3.83 -17.70 -5.15
N ARG A 336 -4.82 -16.80 -5.03
CA ARG A 336 -4.59 -15.36 -5.06
C ARG A 336 -3.66 -14.91 -3.95
N ASP A 337 -3.87 -15.38 -2.72
CA ASP A 337 -3.02 -15.01 -1.59
C ASP A 337 -1.67 -15.70 -1.64
N LEU A 338 -1.65 -16.99 -2.03
CA LEU A 338 -0.41 -17.74 -2.19
C LEU A 338 0.48 -17.09 -3.26
N GLY A 339 -0.07 -16.82 -4.45
CA GLY A 339 0.67 -16.20 -5.54
C GLY A 339 1.13 -14.77 -5.23
N CYS A 340 0.31 -13.97 -4.53
CA CYS A 340 0.74 -12.67 -4.02
C CYS A 340 1.95 -12.79 -3.10
N PHE A 341 1.96 -13.76 -2.18
CA PHE A 341 3.05 -13.95 -1.23
C PHE A 341 4.32 -14.45 -1.93
N LEU A 342 4.20 -15.45 -2.82
CA LEU A 342 5.32 -15.98 -3.60
C LEU A 342 6.00 -14.91 -4.43
N ALA A 343 5.23 -14.15 -5.22
CA ALA A 343 5.78 -13.06 -6.02
C ALA A 343 6.44 -11.98 -5.15
N SER A 344 5.85 -11.67 -4.00
CA SER A 344 6.41 -10.68 -3.06
C SER A 344 7.72 -11.16 -2.44
N ALA A 345 7.79 -12.43 -2.03
CA ALA A 345 8.97 -13.06 -1.47
C ALA A 345 10.11 -13.13 -2.50
N GLU A 346 9.81 -13.48 -3.75
CA GLU A 346 10.77 -13.49 -4.85
C GLU A 346 11.34 -12.08 -5.12
N LEU A 347 10.48 -11.06 -5.19
CA LEU A 347 10.92 -9.67 -5.40
C LEU A 347 11.73 -9.09 -4.24
N LEU A 348 11.58 -9.65 -3.04
CA LEU A 348 12.43 -9.35 -1.87
C LEU A 348 13.77 -10.11 -1.91
N GLY A 349 13.96 -11.02 -2.87
CA GLY A 349 15.10 -11.93 -2.93
C GLY A 349 15.08 -12.98 -1.83
N ARG A 350 13.90 -13.36 -1.36
CA ARG A 350 13.66 -14.32 -0.25
C ARG A 350 12.67 -15.43 -0.61
N PRO A 351 12.88 -16.18 -1.71
CA PRO A 351 12.00 -17.28 -2.11
C PRO A 351 11.77 -18.31 -1.00
N GLU A 352 12.72 -18.48 -0.09
CA GLU A 352 12.62 -19.39 1.05
C GLU A 352 11.42 -19.10 1.97
N LEU A 353 10.97 -17.83 2.06
CA LEU A 353 9.74 -17.49 2.79
C LEU A 353 8.51 -18.06 2.08
N GLY A 354 8.50 -18.02 0.75
CA GLY A 354 7.44 -18.57 -0.07
C GLY A 354 7.32 -20.09 0.09
N HIS A 355 8.45 -20.81 0.04
CA HIS A 355 8.47 -22.25 0.30
C HIS A 355 7.97 -22.59 1.70
N ALA A 356 8.47 -21.91 2.73
CA ALA A 356 8.03 -22.15 4.11
C ALA A 356 6.53 -21.89 4.30
N LEU A 357 5.98 -20.86 3.64
CA LEU A 357 4.54 -20.59 3.63
C LEU A 357 3.75 -21.73 2.96
N LEU A 358 4.18 -22.20 1.78
CA LEU A 358 3.50 -23.31 1.10
C LEU A 358 3.54 -24.60 1.94
N ASP A 359 4.68 -24.92 2.57
CA ASP A 359 4.82 -26.07 3.46
C ASP A 359 3.84 -25.96 4.65
N GLY A 360 3.76 -24.77 5.25
CA GLY A 360 2.81 -24.48 6.33
C GLY A 360 1.36 -24.63 5.88
N TYR A 361 1.03 -24.10 4.70
CA TYR A 361 -0.31 -24.16 4.12
C TYR A 361 -0.74 -25.61 3.87
N ALA A 362 0.14 -26.41 3.24
CA ALA A 362 -0.11 -27.83 2.97
C ALA A 362 -0.20 -28.66 4.26
N ALA A 363 0.66 -28.40 5.26
CA ALA A 363 0.63 -29.08 6.55
C ALA A 363 -0.66 -28.85 7.34
N ALA A 364 -1.37 -27.74 7.09
CA ALA A 364 -2.69 -27.46 7.64
C ALA A 364 -3.86 -28.05 6.82
N GLY A 365 -3.58 -28.81 5.76
CA GLY A 365 -4.60 -29.39 4.87
C GLY A 365 -4.99 -28.50 3.69
N GLY A 366 -4.35 -27.33 3.55
CA GLY A 366 -4.54 -26.45 2.41
C GLY A 366 -4.11 -27.11 1.11
N THR A 367 -4.93 -26.99 0.08
CA THR A 367 -4.63 -27.43 -1.28
C THR A 367 -4.65 -26.24 -2.22
N ALA A 368 -3.74 -26.25 -3.19
CA ALA A 368 -3.62 -25.24 -4.23
C ALA A 368 -3.59 -25.94 -5.59
N ASP A 369 -4.34 -25.41 -6.54
CA ASP A 369 -4.22 -25.81 -7.93
C ASP A 369 -2.96 -25.18 -8.52
N GLU A 370 -2.03 -26.01 -9.00
CA GLU A 370 -0.72 -25.57 -9.50
C GLU A 370 -0.82 -24.53 -10.62
N ARG A 371 -1.76 -24.70 -11.55
CA ARG A 371 -1.94 -23.76 -12.67
C ARG A 371 -2.56 -22.44 -12.22
N GLU A 372 -3.53 -22.50 -11.32
CA GLU A 372 -4.08 -21.28 -10.70
C GLU A 372 -2.99 -20.54 -9.90
N LEU A 373 -2.14 -21.26 -9.18
CA LEU A 373 -1.03 -20.70 -8.43
C LEU A 373 -0.05 -19.95 -9.35
N HIS A 374 0.36 -20.57 -10.46
CA HIS A 374 1.17 -19.90 -11.47
C HIS A 374 0.47 -18.65 -12.02
N ARG A 375 -0.84 -18.72 -12.30
CA ARG A 375 -1.61 -17.58 -12.84
C ARG A 375 -1.66 -16.40 -11.87
N PHE A 376 -1.94 -16.66 -10.59
CA PHE A 376 -1.99 -15.59 -9.59
C PHE A 376 -0.60 -15.07 -9.23
N THR A 377 0.43 -15.92 -9.26
CA THR A 377 1.84 -15.49 -9.09
C THR A 377 2.25 -14.57 -10.24
N ALA A 378 1.95 -14.92 -11.49
CA ALA A 378 2.18 -14.06 -12.67
C ALA A 378 1.46 -12.71 -12.54
N THR A 379 0.20 -12.74 -12.11
CA THR A 379 -0.62 -11.54 -11.88
C THR A 379 0.05 -10.63 -10.84
N ALA A 380 0.50 -11.20 -9.72
CA ALA A 380 1.17 -10.46 -8.66
C ALA A 380 2.50 -9.83 -9.11
N PHE A 381 3.33 -10.55 -9.87
CA PHE A 381 4.54 -9.98 -10.48
C PHE A 381 4.24 -8.80 -11.38
N LEU A 382 3.23 -8.95 -12.26
CA LEU A 382 2.81 -7.88 -13.17
C LEU A 382 2.37 -6.63 -12.38
N GLN A 383 1.53 -6.79 -11.36
CA GLN A 383 1.00 -5.69 -10.56
C GLN A 383 2.07 -4.96 -9.74
N ARG A 384 3.14 -5.67 -9.32
CA ARG A 384 4.25 -5.15 -8.50
C ARG A 384 5.45 -4.68 -9.32
N SER A 385 5.50 -4.96 -10.62
CA SER A 385 6.60 -4.59 -11.52
C SER A 385 7.00 -3.10 -11.51
N VAL A 386 6.07 -2.20 -11.17
CA VAL A 386 6.31 -0.75 -11.09
C VAL A 386 6.81 -0.27 -9.73
N ASP A 387 6.87 -1.14 -8.73
CA ASP A 387 7.30 -0.78 -7.37
C ASP A 387 8.76 -0.30 -7.28
N PRO A 388 9.73 -0.86 -8.03
CA PRO A 388 11.09 -0.32 -8.09
C PRO A 388 11.13 1.16 -8.52
N PHE A 389 10.29 1.57 -9.47
CA PHE A 389 10.17 2.98 -9.86
C PHE A 389 9.52 3.80 -8.75
N ARG A 390 8.48 3.23 -8.11
CA ARG A 390 7.76 3.89 -7.01
C ARG A 390 8.63 4.11 -5.78
N THR A 391 9.71 3.35 -5.57
CA THR A 391 10.66 3.58 -4.45
C THR A 391 11.93 4.29 -4.92
N LEU A 392 11.99 4.71 -6.18
CA LEU A 392 13.16 5.31 -6.81
C LEU A 392 14.42 4.45 -6.69
N SER A 393 14.29 3.14 -6.92
CA SER A 393 15.46 2.26 -6.96
C SER A 393 16.48 2.75 -7.99
N PRO A 394 17.80 2.69 -7.68
CA PRO A 394 18.85 2.97 -8.65
C PRO A 394 18.72 2.14 -9.94
N HIS A 395 18.22 0.92 -9.82
CA HIS A 395 18.09 -0.08 -10.89
C HIS A 395 16.63 -0.36 -11.27
N TRP A 396 15.74 0.62 -11.08
CA TRP A 396 14.30 0.42 -11.23
C TRP A 396 13.91 -0.20 -12.58
N ALA A 397 14.49 0.23 -13.70
CA ALA A 397 14.11 -0.25 -15.03
C ALA A 397 14.48 -1.73 -15.22
N ARG A 398 15.70 -2.11 -14.81
CA ARG A 398 16.14 -3.52 -14.80
C ARG A 398 15.22 -4.36 -13.91
N GLN A 399 14.88 -3.89 -12.72
CA GLN A 399 14.02 -4.63 -11.79
C GLN A 399 12.58 -4.74 -12.30
N THR A 400 12.05 -3.71 -12.99
CA THR A 400 10.75 -3.77 -13.67
C THR A 400 10.77 -4.82 -14.78
N TRP A 401 11.84 -4.90 -15.59
CA TRP A 401 12.00 -5.96 -16.58
C TRP A 401 12.06 -7.35 -15.96
N GLN A 402 12.86 -7.53 -14.91
CA GLN A 402 12.97 -8.80 -14.21
C GLN A 402 11.62 -9.27 -13.65
N ALA A 403 10.85 -8.36 -13.01
CA ALA A 403 9.51 -8.69 -12.55
C ALA A 403 8.57 -9.10 -13.71
N LEU A 404 8.69 -8.46 -14.87
CA LEU A 404 7.90 -8.83 -16.05
C LEU A 404 8.34 -10.19 -16.64
N GLU A 405 9.64 -10.49 -16.65
CA GLU A 405 10.16 -11.81 -17.05
C GLU A 405 9.70 -12.94 -16.12
N CYS A 406 9.64 -12.68 -14.81
CA CYS A 406 9.01 -13.59 -13.85
C CYS A 406 7.53 -13.77 -14.18
N ALA A 407 6.78 -12.69 -14.44
CA ALA A 407 5.38 -12.78 -14.82
C ALA A 407 5.14 -13.59 -16.10
N GLU A 408 6.01 -13.43 -17.11
CA GLU A 408 5.96 -14.21 -18.36
C GLU A 408 6.25 -15.69 -18.12
N SER A 409 7.24 -16.00 -17.29
CA SER A 409 7.62 -17.38 -16.95
C SER A 409 6.48 -18.10 -16.22
N GLU A 410 5.87 -17.45 -15.23
CA GLU A 410 4.71 -17.96 -14.51
C GLU A 410 3.48 -18.11 -15.43
N ALA A 411 3.21 -17.10 -16.27
CA ALA A 411 2.11 -17.16 -17.22
C ALA A 411 2.28 -18.30 -18.25
N ALA A 412 3.52 -18.71 -18.55
CA ALA A 412 3.80 -19.81 -19.46
C ALA A 412 3.30 -21.17 -18.93
N GLN A 413 3.22 -21.33 -17.61
CA GLN A 413 2.83 -22.57 -16.92
C GLN A 413 1.31 -22.73 -16.71
N CYS A 414 0.52 -21.69 -17.03
CA CYS A 414 -0.93 -21.66 -16.83
C CYS A 414 -1.70 -22.58 -17.81
#